data_AF-A0A925CGX5-F1
#
_entry.id   AF-A0A925CGX5-F1
#
_cell.length_a   1.000
_cell.length_b   1.000
_cell.length_c   1.000
_cell.angle_alpha   90.00
_cell.angle_beta   90.00
_cell.angle_gamma   90.00
#
_symmetry.space_group_name_H-M   'P 1'
#
loop_
_entity.id
_entity.type
_entity.pdbx_description
1 polymer ?
#
loop_
_entity_poly.entity_id
_entity_poly.type
_entity_poly.pdbx_seq_one_letter_code
_entity_poly.pdbx_strand_id
1 'polypeptide(L)'
;MEALPPVKGAVPHSVRIALDYLMPESGLPYRLKRRVSGLGSLGRPRFIALADWQGGKIAREAKALGLSACVWAGAHDGPDTIFYQSILDQAVRGHDPFVRVQGGWLVRRLSPYCSRIELATLPRKRDEAHLLHAMGRETANVHLGTHKAIRAIQRTSQHENQYGCIGLRNRWQV
;
A
#
# COMPACT_ATOMS: atom_id res chain seq x y z
N MET A 1 -9.34 11.95 -13.47
CA MET A 1 -10.21 11.06 -12.67
C MET A 1 -11.70 11.26 -12.95
N GLU A 2 -12.11 12.42 -13.48
CA GLU A 2 -13.52 12.70 -13.83
C GLU A 2 -14.13 11.70 -14.83
N ALA A 3 -13.34 11.25 -15.81
CA ALA A 3 -13.75 10.28 -16.83
C ALA A 3 -14.03 8.86 -16.28
N LEU A 4 -13.77 8.59 -14.99
CA LEU A 4 -14.10 7.31 -14.39
C LEU A 4 -15.62 7.10 -14.33
N PRO A 5 -16.11 5.86 -14.48
CA PRO A 5 -17.53 5.58 -14.39
C PRO A 5 -18.06 5.89 -12.99
N PRO A 6 -19.28 6.44 -12.88
CA PRO A 6 -19.95 6.56 -11.59
C PRO A 6 -20.16 5.18 -10.98
N VAL A 7 -20.25 5.12 -9.65
CA VAL A 7 -20.61 3.88 -8.97
C VAL A 7 -22.06 3.50 -9.33
N LYS A 8 -22.26 2.29 -9.85
CA LYS A 8 -23.59 1.70 -10.05
C LYS A 8 -23.93 0.79 -8.87
N GLY A 9 -25.15 0.89 -8.36
CA GLY A 9 -25.65 0.08 -7.24
C GLY A 9 -25.31 0.62 -5.85
N ALA A 10 -25.61 -0.17 -4.83
CA ALA A 10 -25.39 0.21 -3.44
C ALA A 10 -23.90 0.32 -3.11
N VAL A 11 -23.50 1.46 -2.53
CA VAL A 11 -22.15 1.65 -1.95
C VAL A 11 -22.21 1.14 -0.52
N PRO A 12 -21.31 0.23 -0.09
CA PRO A 12 -21.27 -0.23 1.30
C PRO A 12 -21.11 0.96 2.24
N HIS A 13 -21.89 0.99 3.34
CA HIS A 13 -21.84 2.08 4.31
C HIS A 13 -20.43 2.28 4.90
N SER A 14 -19.68 1.17 5.09
CA SER A 14 -18.29 1.20 5.56
C SER A 14 -17.35 1.97 4.64
N VAL A 15 -17.60 2.00 3.31
CA VAL A 15 -16.82 2.80 2.37
C VAL A 15 -17.01 4.29 2.60
N ARG A 16 -18.27 4.72 2.85
CA ARG A 16 -18.58 6.13 3.10
C ARG A 16 -17.93 6.61 4.39
N ILE A 17 -18.12 5.87 5.49
CA ILE A 17 -17.44 6.15 6.77
C ILE A 17 -15.92 6.27 6.55
N ALA A 18 -15.34 5.34 5.81
CA ALA A 18 -13.91 5.31 5.55
C ALA A 18 -13.42 6.52 4.73
N LEU A 19 -14.17 6.93 3.71
CA LEU A 19 -13.84 8.12 2.91
C LEU A 19 -14.06 9.41 3.68
N ASP A 20 -15.18 9.53 4.39
CA ASP A 20 -15.56 10.70 5.18
C ASP A 20 -14.52 10.98 6.27
N TYR A 21 -13.96 9.93 6.89
CA TYR A 21 -12.89 10.04 7.87
C TYR A 21 -11.63 10.75 7.32
N LEU A 22 -11.33 10.57 6.03
CA LEU A 22 -10.13 11.10 5.39
C LEU A 22 -10.39 12.40 4.59
N MET A 23 -11.63 12.90 4.64
CA MET A 23 -11.96 14.20 4.08
C MET A 23 -11.41 15.32 4.97
N PRO A 24 -11.04 16.45 4.37
CA PRO A 24 -10.51 17.57 5.15
C PRO A 24 -11.58 18.25 6.03
N GLU A 25 -12.85 18.14 5.65
CA GLU A 25 -13.99 18.71 6.37
C GLU A 25 -15.12 17.69 6.49
N SER A 26 -15.76 17.65 7.66
CA SER A 26 -16.93 16.82 7.89
C SER A 26 -18.09 17.29 7.02
N GLY A 27 -18.77 16.35 6.36
CA GLY A 27 -19.92 16.66 5.50
C GLY A 27 -19.56 17.28 4.15
N LEU A 28 -18.27 17.38 3.79
CA LEU A 28 -17.85 17.87 2.47
C LEU A 28 -18.50 17.03 1.36
N PRO A 29 -19.29 17.62 0.43
CA PRO A 29 -19.91 16.85 -0.64
C PRO A 29 -18.86 16.33 -1.62
N TYR A 30 -19.03 15.09 -2.07
CA TYR A 30 -18.15 14.46 -3.06
C TYR A 30 -18.91 13.57 -4.03
N ARG A 31 -18.33 13.42 -5.22
CA ARG A 31 -18.77 12.45 -6.22
C ARG A 31 -18.04 11.13 -6.02
N LEU A 32 -18.80 10.03 -5.96
CA LEU A 32 -18.24 8.68 -5.93
C LEU A 32 -18.04 8.11 -7.33
N LYS A 33 -16.84 7.60 -7.58
CA LYS A 33 -16.45 6.89 -8.80
C LYS A 33 -15.91 5.51 -8.47
N ARG A 34 -16.01 4.58 -9.42
CA ARG A 34 -15.35 3.27 -9.33
C ARG A 34 -14.09 3.28 -10.17
N ARG A 35 -12.99 2.73 -9.64
CA ARG A 35 -11.72 2.59 -10.36
C ARG A 35 -11.30 1.13 -10.45
N VAL A 36 -10.81 0.76 -11.62
CA VAL A 36 -10.06 -0.49 -11.82
C VAL A 36 -8.63 -0.08 -12.17
N SER A 37 -7.65 -0.55 -11.41
CA SER A 37 -6.25 -0.24 -11.68
C SER A 37 -5.30 -1.30 -11.10
N GLY A 38 -4.33 -1.67 -11.93
CA GLY A 38 -3.21 -2.54 -11.60
C GLY A 38 -3.32 -3.94 -12.21
N LEU A 39 -2.18 -4.46 -12.68
CA LEU A 39 -2.01 -5.83 -13.21
C LEU A 39 -2.11 -6.91 -12.11
N GLY A 40 -1.92 -6.56 -10.83
CA GLY A 40 -1.74 -7.53 -9.73
C GLY A 40 -2.76 -7.46 -8.59
N SER A 41 -4.01 -7.04 -8.85
CA SER A 41 -5.07 -7.03 -7.81
C SER A 41 -6.48 -7.17 -8.39
N LEU A 42 -6.54 -7.80 -9.56
CA LEU A 42 -7.74 -8.00 -10.37
C LEU A 42 -8.86 -8.53 -9.47
N GLY A 43 -9.87 -7.70 -9.21
CA GLY A 43 -11.09 -8.09 -8.48
C GLY A 43 -11.42 -7.25 -7.24
N ARG A 44 -10.44 -6.68 -6.53
CA ARG A 44 -10.75 -5.93 -5.29
C ARG A 44 -11.36 -4.55 -5.62
N PRO A 45 -12.57 -4.25 -5.10
CA PRO A 45 -13.25 -3.00 -5.41
C PRO A 45 -12.47 -1.80 -4.89
N ARG A 46 -12.51 -0.72 -5.67
CA ARG A 46 -11.95 0.59 -5.31
C ARG A 46 -12.98 1.66 -5.58
N PHE A 47 -13.19 2.48 -4.56
CA PHE A 47 -14.06 3.64 -4.62
C PHE A 47 -13.21 4.90 -4.53
N ILE A 48 -13.58 5.91 -5.30
CA ILE A 48 -12.91 7.21 -5.29
C ILE A 48 -13.92 8.27 -4.94
N ALA A 49 -13.64 9.05 -3.91
CA ALA A 49 -14.31 10.33 -3.65
C ALA A 49 -13.55 11.45 -4.36
N LEU A 50 -14.26 12.21 -5.20
CA LEU A 50 -13.79 13.42 -5.84
C LEU A 50 -14.55 14.62 -5.26
N ALA A 51 -13.83 15.60 -4.74
CA ALA A 51 -14.42 16.82 -4.20
C ALA A 51 -13.62 18.05 -4.62
N ASP A 52 -14.28 19.20 -4.57
CA ASP A 52 -13.65 20.52 -4.64
C ASP A 52 -13.54 21.04 -3.19
N TRP A 53 -12.34 21.47 -2.79
CA TRP A 53 -12.06 21.96 -1.44
C TRP A 53 -11.07 23.12 -1.51
N GLN A 54 -11.45 24.28 -0.96
CA GLN A 54 -10.66 25.52 -0.95
C GLN A 54 -10.06 25.89 -2.33
N GLY A 55 -10.87 25.75 -3.40
CA GLY A 55 -10.45 26.06 -4.77
C GLY A 55 -9.59 24.98 -5.45
N GLY A 56 -9.26 23.88 -4.75
CA GLY A 56 -8.51 22.75 -5.28
C GLY A 56 -9.35 21.49 -5.45
N LYS A 57 -8.97 20.65 -6.42
CA LYS A 57 -9.55 19.30 -6.57
C LYS A 57 -8.83 18.31 -5.67
N ILE A 58 -9.60 17.56 -4.87
CA ILE A 58 -9.08 16.48 -4.04
C ILE A 58 -9.65 15.13 -4.47
N ALA A 59 -8.84 14.09 -4.29
CA ALA A 59 -9.24 12.72 -4.51
C ALA A 59 -8.83 11.83 -3.32
N ARG A 60 -9.74 10.98 -2.86
CA ARG A 60 -9.50 9.93 -1.86
C ARG A 60 -9.92 8.59 -2.45
N GLU A 61 -9.08 7.58 -2.32
CA GLU A 61 -9.35 6.20 -2.75
C GLU A 61 -9.54 5.32 -1.53
N ALA A 62 -10.64 4.57 -1.50
CA ALA A 62 -10.85 3.44 -0.59
C ALA A 62 -10.68 2.14 -1.38
N LYS A 63 -9.67 1.35 -1.03
CA LYS A 63 -9.38 0.04 -1.61
C LYS A 63 -9.73 -1.05 -0.62
N ALA A 64 -10.54 -2.02 -1.03
CA ALA A 64 -10.85 -3.16 -0.17
C ALA A 64 -9.56 -3.90 0.20
N LEU A 65 -9.38 -4.11 1.50
CA LEU A 65 -8.38 -5.04 2.01
C LEU A 65 -8.88 -6.46 1.84
N GLY A 66 -7.93 -7.38 1.75
CA GLY A 66 -8.21 -8.81 1.73
C GLY A 66 -6.97 -9.52 2.18
N LEU A 67 -7.17 -10.70 2.74
CA LEU A 67 -6.12 -11.54 3.28
C LEU A 67 -5.05 -11.85 2.23
N SER A 68 -3.89 -12.23 2.72
CA SER A 68 -2.80 -12.72 1.88
C SER A 68 -3.21 -14.02 1.18
N ALA A 69 -2.67 -14.26 0.00
CA ALA A 69 -2.90 -15.50 -0.73
C ALA A 69 -2.38 -16.74 0.03
N CYS A 70 -1.37 -16.59 0.90
CA CYS A 70 -0.85 -17.70 1.70
C CYS A 70 -1.87 -18.24 2.71
N VAL A 71 -2.75 -17.38 3.23
CA VAL A 71 -3.86 -17.79 4.11
C VAL A 71 -4.87 -18.62 3.30
N TRP A 72 -5.22 -18.17 2.09
CA TRP A 72 -6.11 -18.92 1.21
C TRP A 72 -5.53 -20.28 0.80
N ALA A 73 -4.22 -20.35 0.55
CA ALA A 73 -3.53 -21.58 0.20
C ALA A 73 -3.36 -22.55 1.39
N GLY A 74 -3.81 -22.19 2.60
CA GLY A 74 -3.62 -23.00 3.81
C GLY A 74 -2.15 -23.16 4.22
N ALA A 75 -1.25 -22.33 3.69
CA ALA A 75 0.20 -22.44 3.89
C ALA A 75 0.69 -21.60 5.08
N HIS A 76 -0.20 -21.26 6.02
CA HIS A 76 0.08 -20.35 7.12
C HIS A 76 -0.75 -20.69 8.36
N ASP A 77 -0.07 -20.94 9.48
CA ASP A 77 -0.68 -21.25 10.79
C ASP A 77 -0.87 -19.99 11.67
N GLY A 78 -0.51 -18.81 11.17
CA GLY A 78 -0.65 -17.56 11.92
C GLY A 78 -2.03 -16.90 11.75
N PRO A 79 -2.28 -15.79 12.47
CA PRO A 79 -3.59 -15.15 12.53
C PRO A 79 -4.02 -14.56 11.18
N ASP A 80 -5.33 -14.63 10.89
CA ASP A 80 -6.00 -14.00 9.73
C ASP A 80 -6.10 -12.47 9.85
N THR A 81 -5.24 -11.86 10.66
CA THR A 81 -5.27 -10.43 10.97
C THR A 81 -4.43 -9.64 9.99
N ILE A 82 -5.02 -8.57 9.44
CA ILE A 82 -4.30 -7.63 8.58
C ILE A 82 -3.64 -6.55 9.45
N PHE A 83 -2.34 -6.66 9.69
CA PHE A 83 -1.56 -5.72 10.53
C PHE A 83 -1.20 -4.39 9.87
N TYR A 84 -1.90 -4.00 8.79
CA TYR A 84 -1.52 -2.84 7.99
C TYR A 84 -1.56 -1.54 8.78
N GLN A 85 -2.57 -1.33 9.64
CA GLN A 85 -2.64 -0.14 10.48
C GLN A 85 -1.48 -0.10 11.49
N SER A 86 -1.16 -1.23 12.12
CA SER A 86 -0.02 -1.33 13.04
C SER A 86 1.30 -0.98 12.35
N ILE A 87 1.49 -1.41 11.10
CA ILE A 87 2.68 -1.06 10.30
C ILE A 87 2.73 0.45 10.03
N LEU A 88 1.60 1.08 9.74
CA LEU A 88 1.55 2.54 9.55
C LEU A 88 1.90 3.28 10.85
N ASP A 89 1.31 2.88 11.97
CA ASP A 89 1.48 3.54 13.28
C ASP A 89 2.89 3.35 13.83
N GLN A 90 3.52 2.20 13.55
CA GLN A 90 4.89 1.88 13.97
C GLN A 90 5.96 2.34 12.99
N ALA A 91 5.59 3.04 11.91
CA ALA A 91 6.57 3.46 10.92
C ALA A 91 7.63 4.39 11.55
N VAL A 92 8.90 4.05 11.37
CA VAL A 92 10.07 4.83 11.85
C VAL A 92 10.41 6.02 10.95
N ARG A 93 9.50 6.36 10.04
CA ARG A 93 9.59 7.48 9.09
C ARG A 93 8.41 8.44 9.33
N GLY A 94 8.37 9.56 8.61
CA GLY A 94 7.21 10.44 8.61
C GLY A 94 5.92 9.65 8.30
N HIS A 95 4.95 9.74 9.21
CA HIS A 95 3.62 9.16 9.02
C HIS A 95 2.88 9.93 7.94
N ASP A 96 2.23 9.23 7.01
CA ASP A 96 1.35 9.88 6.04
C ASP A 96 -0.04 10.05 6.68
N PRO A 97 -0.45 11.28 7.03
CA PRO A 97 -1.75 11.52 7.68
C PRO A 97 -2.93 11.19 6.74
N PHE A 98 -2.66 11.05 5.44
CA PHE A 98 -3.66 10.75 4.44
C PHE A 98 -3.65 9.28 4.01
N VAL A 99 -3.16 8.37 4.85
CA VAL A 99 -3.29 6.91 4.65
C VAL A 99 -3.72 6.26 5.95
N ARG A 100 -4.84 5.51 5.92
CA ARG A 100 -5.36 4.80 7.08
C ARG A 100 -6.19 3.59 6.67
N VAL A 101 -6.28 2.60 7.55
CA VAL A 101 -7.24 1.51 7.43
C VAL A 101 -8.49 1.83 8.23
N GLN A 102 -9.65 1.79 7.59
CA GLN A 102 -10.95 2.03 8.24
C GLN A 102 -11.97 1.01 7.73
N GLY A 103 -12.58 0.24 8.63
CA GLY A 103 -13.68 -0.69 8.30
C GLY A 103 -13.38 -1.70 7.17
N GLY A 104 -12.14 -2.21 7.10
CA GLY A 104 -11.70 -3.14 6.04
C GLY A 104 -11.27 -2.47 4.74
N TRP A 105 -11.19 -1.13 4.71
CA TRP A 105 -10.74 -0.35 3.57
C TRP A 105 -9.41 0.32 3.87
N LEU A 106 -8.45 0.19 2.95
CA LEU A 106 -7.30 1.07 2.92
C LEU A 106 -7.71 2.37 2.22
N VAL A 107 -7.83 3.44 2.99
CA VAL A 107 -8.19 4.76 2.49
C VAL A 107 -6.92 5.58 2.34
N ARG A 108 -6.79 6.26 1.20
CA ARG A 108 -5.62 7.08 0.91
C ARG A 108 -5.92 8.27 0.02
N ARG A 109 -5.11 9.33 0.13
CA ARG A 109 -5.08 10.40 -0.88
C ARG A 109 -4.55 9.85 -2.21
N LEU A 110 -5.23 10.18 -3.31
CA LEU A 110 -4.64 10.06 -4.63
C LEU A 110 -4.01 11.40 -5.01
N SER A 111 -2.69 11.45 -5.01
CA SER A 111 -1.96 12.63 -5.47
C SER A 111 -1.90 12.64 -7.01
N PRO A 112 -2.07 13.81 -7.65
CA PRO A 112 -1.86 13.95 -9.08
C PRO A 112 -0.39 13.71 -9.49
N TYR A 113 0.55 13.77 -8.55
CA TYR A 113 2.00 13.72 -8.81
C TYR A 113 2.67 12.37 -8.48
N CYS A 114 1.91 11.28 -8.34
CA CYS A 114 2.51 9.94 -8.22
C CYS A 114 2.95 9.45 -9.62
N SER A 115 4.09 9.91 -10.14
CA SER A 115 4.67 9.34 -11.36
C SER A 115 5.46 8.08 -11.06
N ARG A 116 5.40 7.10 -11.97
CA ARG A 116 6.35 5.98 -11.92
C ARG A 116 7.74 6.51 -12.25
N ILE A 117 8.75 6.08 -11.49
CA ILE A 117 10.14 6.29 -11.88
C ILE A 117 10.46 5.25 -12.95
N GLU A 118 10.55 5.69 -14.20
CA GLU A 118 10.91 4.81 -15.31
C GLU A 118 12.43 4.71 -15.38
N LEU A 119 13.00 3.50 -15.31
CA LEU A 119 14.46 3.31 -15.27
C LEU A 119 15.17 3.95 -16.47
N ALA A 120 14.52 3.93 -17.65
CA ALA A 120 15.03 4.57 -18.85
C ALA A 120 15.17 6.10 -18.75
N THR A 121 14.51 6.74 -17.78
CA THR A 121 14.60 8.19 -17.53
C THR A 121 15.71 8.56 -16.54
N LEU A 122 16.34 7.56 -15.90
CA LEU A 122 17.46 7.79 -15.00
C LEU A 122 18.75 8.04 -15.80
N PRO A 123 19.66 8.90 -15.32
CA PRO A 123 20.96 9.10 -15.95
C PRO A 123 21.73 7.78 -16.10
N ARG A 124 22.35 7.57 -17.28
CA ARG A 124 23.12 6.34 -17.61
C ARG A 124 24.26 6.01 -16.63
N LYS A 125 24.73 6.98 -15.84
CA LYS A 125 25.74 6.74 -14.80
C LYS A 125 25.06 6.30 -13.50
N ARG A 126 24.83 4.99 -13.35
CA ARG A 126 24.72 4.25 -12.07
C ARG A 126 23.60 4.61 -11.08
N ASP A 127 22.61 5.42 -11.43
CA ASP A 127 21.55 5.79 -10.47
C ASP A 127 20.51 4.68 -10.20
N GLU A 128 20.44 3.65 -11.04
CA GLU A 128 19.57 2.49 -10.80
C GLU A 128 19.95 1.76 -9.51
N ALA A 129 21.26 1.58 -9.25
CA ALA A 129 21.74 0.93 -8.03
C ALA A 129 21.44 1.78 -6.79
N HIS A 130 21.56 3.11 -6.89
CA HIS A 130 21.18 4.02 -5.81
C HIS A 130 19.68 3.99 -5.55
N LEU A 131 18.85 3.95 -6.60
CA LEU A 131 17.40 3.81 -6.47
C LEU A 131 17.03 2.50 -5.79
N LEU A 132 17.58 1.37 -6.25
CA LEU A 132 17.34 0.06 -5.63
C LEU A 132 17.81 0.02 -4.18
N HIS A 133 18.96 0.62 -3.88
CA HIS A 133 19.45 0.73 -2.52
C HIS A 133 18.51 1.57 -1.64
N ALA A 134 18.03 2.71 -2.13
CA ALA A 134 17.07 3.55 -1.41
C ALA A 134 15.73 2.83 -1.19
N MET A 135 15.22 2.11 -2.20
CA MET A 135 14.03 1.26 -2.09
C MET A 135 14.22 0.14 -1.05
N GLY A 136 15.41 -0.49 -1.04
CA GLY A 136 15.79 -1.50 -0.06
C GLY A 136 15.84 -0.93 1.36
N ARG A 137 16.43 0.25 1.55
CA ARG A 137 16.43 0.97 2.84
C ARG A 137 15.02 1.29 3.32
N GLU A 138 14.14 1.76 2.45
CA GLU A 138 12.76 2.05 2.81
C GLU A 138 11.97 0.77 3.15
N THR A 139 12.24 -0.33 2.45
CA THR A 139 11.68 -1.64 2.80
C THR A 139 12.18 -2.11 4.17
N ALA A 140 13.46 -1.93 4.48
CA ALA A 140 14.03 -2.24 5.78
C ALA A 140 13.44 -1.38 6.91
N ASN A 141 13.09 -0.12 6.66
CA ASN A 141 12.44 0.75 7.65
C ASN A 141 11.10 0.18 8.13
N VAL A 142 10.33 -0.50 7.27
CA VAL A 142 9.07 -1.17 7.67
C VAL A 142 9.35 -2.21 8.77
N HIS A 143 10.44 -2.96 8.64
CA HIS A 143 10.85 -3.96 9.61
C HIS A 143 11.37 -3.37 10.92
N LEU A 144 12.00 -2.20 10.87
CA LEU A 144 12.47 -1.49 12.06
C LEU A 144 11.33 -0.97 12.95
N GLY A 145 10.11 -0.84 12.42
CA GLY A 145 8.93 -0.46 13.21
C GLY A 145 8.58 -1.44 14.33
N THR A 146 9.01 -2.69 14.23
CA THR A 146 8.87 -3.68 15.30
C THR A 146 10.16 -3.75 16.13
N HIS A 147 10.31 -2.85 17.11
CA HIS A 147 11.54 -2.72 17.92
C HIS A 147 12.08 -4.04 18.49
N LYS A 148 11.20 -4.94 18.96
CA LYS A 148 11.60 -6.24 19.51
C LYS A 148 12.20 -7.19 18.46
N ALA A 149 11.80 -7.05 17.20
CA ALA A 149 12.25 -7.90 16.10
C ALA A 149 13.58 -7.43 15.47
N ILE A 150 14.02 -6.18 15.70
CA ILE A 150 15.22 -5.60 15.08
C ILE A 150 16.45 -6.52 15.21
N ARG A 151 16.72 -7.02 16.43
CA ARG A 151 17.87 -7.90 16.69
C ARG A 151 17.77 -9.23 15.96
N ALA A 152 16.57 -9.79 15.80
CA ALA A 152 16.37 -11.04 15.07
C ALA A 152 16.58 -10.82 13.56
N ILE A 153 16.04 -9.73 13.02
CA ILE A 153 16.16 -9.37 11.60
C ILE A 153 17.62 -9.12 11.24
N GLN A 154 18.37 -8.39 12.08
CA GLN A 154 19.81 -8.18 11.88
C GLN A 154 20.60 -9.50 11.85
N ARG A 155 20.27 -10.46 12.73
CA ARG A 155 20.92 -11.79 12.73
C ARG A 155 20.63 -12.57 11.46
N THR A 156 19.38 -12.58 10.98
CA THR A 156 19.00 -13.25 9.73
C THR A 156 19.74 -12.64 8.52
N SER A 157 19.76 -11.31 8.41
CA SER A 157 20.47 -10.62 7.32
C SER A 157 21.97 -10.84 7.34
N GLN A 158 22.59 -10.97 8.53
CA GLN A 158 24.02 -11.30 8.65
C GLN A 158 24.31 -12.75 8.28
N HIS A 159 23.41 -13.68 8.62
CA HIS A 159 23.53 -15.09 8.25
C HIS A 159 23.46 -15.27 6.72
N GLU A 160 22.53 -14.59 6.04
CA GLU A 160 22.45 -14.60 4.57
C GLU A 160 23.69 -13.99 3.89
N ASN A 161 24.32 -12.98 4.50
CA ASN A 161 25.54 -12.37 3.96
C ASN A 161 26.80 -13.25 4.14
N GLN A 162 26.78 -14.18 5.11
CA GLN A 162 27.84 -15.17 5.33
C GLN A 162 27.69 -16.39 4.40
N TYR A 163 26.47 -16.66 3.93
CA TYR A 163 26.16 -17.69 2.94
C TYR A 163 25.75 -17.06 1.61
N GLY A 164 26.71 -16.39 0.96
CA GLY A 164 26.52 -15.91 -0.41
C GLY A 164 25.91 -17.01 -1.30
N CYS A 165 24.77 -16.72 -1.89
CA CYS A 165 24.11 -17.59 -2.89
C CYS A 165 23.88 -19.04 -2.44
N ILE A 166 23.10 -19.30 -1.37
CA ILE A 166 22.47 -20.63 -1.25
C ILE A 166 21.24 -20.68 -2.17
N GLY A 167 21.52 -21.15 -3.38
CA GLY A 167 20.63 -21.59 -4.47
C GLY A 167 19.11 -21.49 -4.28
N LEU A 168 18.50 -20.66 -5.13
CA LEU A 168 17.22 -20.93 -5.80
C LEU A 168 17.32 -22.13 -6.79
N ARG A 169 18.12 -23.16 -6.46
CA ARG A 169 18.15 -24.43 -7.20
C ARG A 169 17.54 -25.49 -6.29
N ASN A 170 16.43 -26.07 -6.76
CA ASN A 170 15.75 -27.26 -6.25
C ASN A 170 14.62 -27.06 -5.23
N ARG A 171 13.60 -26.26 -5.59
CA ARG A 171 12.22 -26.54 -5.09
C ARG A 171 11.08 -26.03 -5.96
N TRP A 172 11.24 -26.07 -7.28
CA TRP A 172 10.15 -25.97 -8.25
C TRP A 172 10.31 -27.09 -9.29
N GLN A 173 10.11 -28.32 -8.84
CA GLN A 173 9.62 -29.40 -9.67
C GLN A 173 8.36 -29.92 -9.00
N VAL A 174 7.23 -29.39 -9.45
CA VAL A 174 5.95 -30.08 -9.57
C VAL A 174 5.36 -29.64 -10.90
#